data_AF-A0A3B9IQV4-F1
#
_entry.id   AF-A0A3B9IQV4-F1
#
_cell.length_a   1.000
_cell.length_b   1.000
_cell.length_c   1.000
_cell.angle_alpha   90.00
_cell.angle_beta   90.00
_cell.angle_gamma   90.00
#
_symmetry.space_group_name_H-M   'P 1'
#
loop_
_entity.id
_entity.type
_entity.pdbx_description
1 polymer ?
#
loop_
_entity_poly.entity_id
_entity_poly.type
_entity_poly.pdbx_seq_one_letter_code
_entity_poly.pdbx_strand_id
1 'polypeptide(L)'
;MAAPRLSILPFLQSWDAPQGRLTVNLLLVPVGDPAQPLGPPTAPAFQGTALRLAAHISDDPGRVATLADVPAGPQLVDLAPPPDQAALFDWLRAEFKLTQPETVHVRSDDFRLRKYLPLSYRRSHGFVAPKTPLASIDDTYHCLLKCPPPPARPTPPETDEMSWGEGFAVLLRQPPVARAAGLIHTVTIDLPEPAPGQAHPGGWLFFSLAAGHPFAAEAAADPGWAKLYATRLPRLDRAEPRPVFTATLFPVAADAAAAAGLGPLDQVFPEAAVFDDGFAKIVHARQPIHADGSAEDAAGG
;
A
#
# COMPACT_ATOMS: atom_id res chain seq x y z
N MET A 1 -12.76 -19.12 2.61
CA MET A 1 -11.66 -18.56 3.41
C MET A 1 -12.25 -17.56 4.38
N ALA A 2 -11.84 -17.59 5.65
CA ALA A 2 -12.25 -16.55 6.59
C ALA A 2 -11.64 -15.20 6.14
N ALA A 3 -12.31 -14.10 6.48
CA ALA A 3 -11.77 -12.77 6.21
C ALA A 3 -10.54 -12.54 7.10
N PRO A 4 -9.46 -11.92 6.57
CA PRO A 4 -8.28 -11.62 7.35
C PRO A 4 -8.64 -10.70 8.53
N ARG A 5 -7.91 -10.83 9.63
CA ARG A 5 -8.12 -10.08 10.87
C ARG A 5 -7.06 -9.01 11.10
N LEU A 6 -5.87 -9.18 10.53
CA LEU A 6 -4.79 -8.21 10.62
C LEU A 6 -4.13 -8.04 9.25
N SER A 7 -3.88 -6.80 8.83
CA SER A 7 -3.07 -6.51 7.64
C SER A 7 -1.72 -5.92 8.05
N ILE A 8 -0.63 -6.44 7.45
CA ILE A 8 0.75 -6.00 7.71
C ILE A 8 1.33 -5.47 6.39
N LEU A 9 1.63 -4.16 6.36
CA LEU A 9 2.05 -3.46 5.15
C LEU A 9 3.38 -2.70 5.40
N PRO A 10 4.50 -3.12 4.78
CA PRO A 10 5.79 -2.45 4.93
C PRO A 10 6.01 -1.35 3.88
N PHE A 11 6.36 -0.14 4.32
CA PHE A 11 6.67 1.00 3.46
C PHE A 11 8.10 1.49 3.67
N LEU A 12 8.94 1.32 2.66
CA LEU A 12 10.31 1.82 2.61
C LEU A 12 10.35 3.36 2.77
N GLN A 13 11.34 3.87 3.51
CA GLN A 13 11.53 5.31 3.75
C GLN A 13 12.91 5.81 3.31
N SER A 14 13.97 5.19 3.84
CA SER A 14 15.34 5.63 3.59
C SER A 14 16.34 4.50 3.74
N TRP A 15 17.45 4.63 3.03
CA TRP A 15 18.61 3.75 3.08
C TRP A 15 19.81 4.48 3.69
N ASP A 16 20.28 4.00 4.83
CA ASP A 16 21.53 4.40 5.47
C ASP A 16 22.66 3.47 4.99
N ALA A 17 23.37 3.93 3.96
CA ALA A 17 24.41 3.16 3.29
C ALA A 17 25.61 2.80 4.20
N PRO A 18 26.18 3.73 5.00
CA PRO A 18 27.24 3.40 5.97
C PRO A 18 26.87 2.31 6.97
N GLN A 19 25.64 2.34 7.49
CA GLN A 19 25.19 1.37 8.51
C GLN A 19 24.59 0.10 7.91
N GLY A 20 24.24 0.12 6.63
CA GLY A 20 23.54 -1.00 6.02
C GLY A 20 22.08 -1.13 6.42
N ARG A 21 21.45 -0.01 6.79
CA ARG A 21 20.19 -0.02 7.50
C ARG A 21 19.08 0.62 6.69
N LEU A 22 17.97 -0.08 6.63
CA LEU A 22 16.76 0.35 5.99
C LEU A 22 15.77 0.87 7.04
N THR A 23 15.29 2.10 6.87
CA THR A 23 14.17 2.61 7.66
C THR A 23 12.87 2.28 6.98
N VAL A 24 11.94 1.65 7.71
CA VAL A 24 10.67 1.15 7.19
C VAL A 24 9.55 1.61 8.12
N ASN A 25 8.46 2.12 7.53
CA ASN A 25 7.21 2.32 8.23
C ASN A 25 6.34 1.08 8.03
N LEU A 26 6.04 0.39 9.12
CA LEU A 26 5.08 -0.71 9.16
C LEU A 26 3.70 -0.16 9.49
N LEU A 27 2.75 -0.40 8.59
CA LEU A 27 1.34 -0.16 8.85
C LEU A 27 0.69 -1.48 9.27
N LEU A 28 0.12 -1.49 10.47
CA LEU A 28 -0.63 -2.59 11.07
C LEU A 28 -2.09 -2.16 11.20
N VAL A 29 -2.98 -2.87 10.52
CA VAL A 29 -4.41 -2.52 10.51
C VAL A 29 -5.22 -3.74 10.96
N PRO A 30 -5.81 -3.72 12.17
CA PRO A 30 -6.77 -4.75 12.57
C PRO A 30 -8.08 -4.56 11.82
N VAL A 31 -8.87 -5.63 11.71
CA VAL A 31 -10.22 -5.59 11.13
C VAL A 31 -11.24 -5.55 12.26
N GLY A 32 -12.07 -4.52 12.29
CA GLY A 32 -13.08 -4.30 13.35
C GLY A 32 -12.56 -3.56 14.59
N ASP A 33 -13.30 -3.66 15.69
CA ASP A 33 -13.01 -2.93 16.93
C ASP A 33 -11.70 -3.44 17.58
N PRO A 34 -10.68 -2.58 17.73
CA PRO A 34 -9.37 -2.98 18.26
C PRO A 34 -9.41 -3.34 19.75
N ALA A 35 -10.44 -2.94 20.50
CA ALA A 35 -10.63 -3.32 21.90
C ALA A 35 -11.27 -4.71 22.06
N GLN A 36 -11.85 -5.26 21.00
CA GLN A 36 -12.43 -6.61 21.01
C GLN A 36 -11.39 -7.67 20.65
N PRO A 37 -11.59 -8.94 21.08
CA PRO A 37 -10.75 -10.06 20.66
C PRO A 37 -10.60 -10.14 19.15
N LEU A 38 -9.36 -10.21 18.66
CA LEU A 38 -9.05 -10.26 17.23
C LEU A 38 -9.16 -11.69 16.69
N GLY A 39 -10.36 -12.27 16.78
CA GLY A 39 -10.63 -13.66 16.41
C GLY A 39 -11.66 -14.31 17.34
N PRO A 40 -11.43 -15.53 17.86
CA PRO A 40 -12.33 -16.13 18.84
C PRO A 40 -12.36 -15.30 20.15
N PRO A 41 -13.39 -15.42 20.99
CA PRO A 41 -13.52 -14.64 22.24
C PRO A 41 -12.35 -14.80 23.23
N THR A 42 -11.56 -15.85 23.09
CA THR A 42 -10.36 -16.13 23.91
C THR A 42 -9.09 -15.47 23.37
N ALA A 43 -9.14 -14.93 22.14
CA ALA A 43 -7.99 -14.28 21.51
C ALA A 43 -7.68 -12.94 22.21
N PRO A 44 -6.43 -12.48 22.16
CA PRO A 44 -6.10 -11.13 22.61
C PRO A 44 -6.83 -10.07 21.77
N ALA A 45 -7.00 -8.87 22.32
CA ALA A 45 -7.40 -7.70 21.56
C ALA A 45 -6.17 -7.09 20.85
N PHE A 46 -6.36 -6.28 19.81
CA PHE A 46 -5.24 -5.54 19.22
C PHE A 46 -4.74 -4.45 20.17
N GLN A 47 -5.67 -3.75 20.81
CA GLN A 47 -5.38 -2.71 21.79
C GLN A 47 -4.63 -3.27 22.99
N GLY A 48 -3.50 -2.65 23.32
CA GLY A 48 -2.67 -3.00 24.47
C GLY A 48 -1.81 -4.26 24.28
N THR A 49 -1.86 -4.91 23.12
CA THR A 49 -1.07 -6.11 22.84
C THR A 49 0.25 -5.76 22.18
N ALA A 50 1.37 -6.18 22.78
CA ALA A 50 2.68 -6.08 22.14
C ALA A 50 2.80 -7.12 21.00
N LEU A 51 3.25 -6.67 19.84
CA LEU A 51 3.39 -7.51 18.66
C LEU A 51 4.86 -7.83 18.43
N ARG A 52 5.14 -9.09 18.06
CA ARG A 52 6.47 -9.52 17.65
C ARG A 52 6.43 -9.99 16.20
N LEU A 53 7.18 -9.30 15.35
CA LEU A 53 7.23 -9.56 13.92
C LEU A 53 8.60 -10.13 13.53
N ALA A 54 8.60 -10.94 12.48
CA ALA A 54 9.78 -11.47 11.83
C ALA A 54 9.91 -10.79 10.46
N ALA A 55 11.02 -10.09 10.23
CA ALA A 55 11.35 -9.47 8.96
C ALA A 55 12.06 -10.48 8.06
N HIS A 56 11.56 -10.60 6.83
CA HIS A 56 12.01 -11.56 5.84
C HIS A 56 12.50 -10.82 4.60
N ILE A 57 13.73 -11.11 4.20
CA ILE A 57 14.36 -10.54 3.01
C ILE A 57 14.51 -11.66 2.00
N SER A 58 14.04 -11.44 0.77
CA SER A 58 14.28 -12.32 -0.36
C SER A 58 15.15 -11.58 -1.36
N ASP A 59 16.25 -12.19 -1.79
CA ASP A 59 17.21 -11.57 -2.72
C ASP A 59 16.88 -11.83 -4.20
N ASP A 60 15.72 -12.43 -4.50
CA ASP A 60 15.26 -12.70 -5.86
C ASP A 60 14.18 -11.69 -6.29
N PRO A 61 14.53 -10.66 -7.08
CA PRO A 61 13.58 -9.66 -7.55
C PRO A 61 12.60 -10.18 -8.63
N GLY A 62 12.81 -11.39 -9.15
CA GLY A 62 12.02 -12.01 -10.21
C GLY A 62 10.88 -12.90 -9.71
N ARG A 63 10.86 -13.27 -8.43
CA ARG A 63 9.83 -14.13 -7.84
C ARG A 63 9.05 -13.39 -6.75
N VAL A 64 7.73 -13.52 -6.74
CA VAL A 64 6.90 -12.96 -5.65
C VAL A 64 7.34 -13.61 -4.33
N ALA A 65 7.40 -12.82 -3.26
CA ALA A 65 7.66 -13.32 -1.93
C ALA A 65 6.62 -14.39 -1.50
N THR A 66 7.11 -15.52 -0.99
CA THR A 66 6.27 -16.58 -0.42
C THR A 66 6.71 -16.87 1.02
N LEU A 67 5.80 -17.40 1.84
CA LEU A 67 6.12 -17.87 3.19
C LEU A 67 6.94 -19.16 3.19
N ALA A 68 6.91 -19.92 2.09
CA ALA A 68 7.66 -21.17 1.96
C ALA A 68 9.15 -20.97 1.57
N ASP A 69 9.47 -19.88 0.86
CA ASP A 69 10.81 -19.65 0.27
C ASP A 69 11.67 -18.63 1.06
N VAL A 70 11.46 -18.54 2.38
CA VAL A 70 12.12 -17.55 3.23
C VAL A 70 13.52 -18.03 3.65
N PRO A 71 14.57 -17.19 3.52
CA PRO A 71 15.90 -17.50 4.05
C PRO A 71 15.89 -17.73 5.58
N ALA A 72 16.74 -18.62 6.06
CA ALA A 72 16.87 -18.88 7.49
C ALA A 72 17.43 -17.65 8.23
N GLY A 73 16.80 -17.30 9.37
CA GLY A 73 17.28 -16.25 10.28
C GLY A 73 16.59 -14.88 10.11
N PRO A 74 15.26 -14.78 10.30
CA PRO A 74 14.58 -13.50 10.23
C PRO A 74 15.03 -12.54 11.34
N GLN A 75 15.09 -11.25 11.02
CA GLN A 75 15.32 -10.22 12.03
C GLN A 75 14.02 -10.01 12.82
N LEU A 76 14.10 -10.17 14.14
CA LEU A 76 12.93 -10.00 15.02
C LEU A 76 12.74 -8.54 15.40
N VAL A 77 11.50 -8.09 15.37
CA VAL A 77 11.10 -6.73 15.73
C VAL A 77 9.97 -6.78 16.76
N ASP A 78 10.24 -6.23 17.93
CA ASP A 78 9.26 -6.11 19.01
C ASP A 78 8.60 -4.73 18.96
N LEU A 79 7.27 -4.71 18.88
CA LEU A 79 6.44 -3.52 18.77
C LEU A 79 5.58 -3.40 20.02
N ALA A 80 5.95 -2.46 20.89
CA ALA A 80 5.16 -2.14 22.07
C ALA A 80 3.90 -1.33 21.70
N PRO A 81 2.76 -1.55 22.38
CA PRO A 81 1.59 -0.70 22.21
C PRO A 81 1.91 0.71 22.70
N PRO A 82 1.57 1.76 21.93
CA PRO A 82 1.76 3.14 22.39
C PRO A 82 0.88 3.45 23.62
N PRO A 83 1.31 4.37 24.50
CA PRO A 83 0.59 4.69 25.73
C PRO A 83 -0.81 5.29 25.48
N ASP A 84 -0.98 6.08 24.41
CA ASP A 84 -2.22 6.78 24.10
C ASP A 84 -3.21 5.95 23.25
N GLN A 85 -2.85 4.71 22.91
CA GLN A 85 -3.61 3.88 21.97
C GLN A 85 -5.07 3.69 22.42
N ALA A 86 -5.28 3.34 23.69
CA ALA A 86 -6.61 3.13 24.25
C ALA A 86 -7.47 4.40 24.19
N ALA A 87 -6.90 5.53 24.63
CA ALA A 87 -7.59 6.81 24.64
C ALA A 87 -8.00 7.26 23.23
N LEU A 88 -7.17 7.00 22.22
CA LEU A 88 -7.47 7.32 20.83
C LEU A 88 -8.60 6.47 20.24
N PHE A 89 -8.65 5.17 20.55
CA PHE A 89 -9.74 4.32 20.09
C PHE A 89 -11.06 4.63 20.81
N ASP A 90 -11.01 4.98 22.09
CA ASP A 90 -12.19 5.45 22.82
C ASP A 90 -12.70 6.80 22.28
N TRP A 91 -11.79 7.73 21.96
CA TRP A 91 -12.15 8.98 21.29
C TRP A 91 -12.78 8.73 19.92
N LEU A 92 -12.19 7.85 19.10
CA LEU A 92 -12.71 7.51 17.78
C LEU A 92 -14.14 6.91 17.86
N ARG A 93 -14.38 6.04 18.85
CA ARG A 93 -15.68 5.43 19.12
C ARG A 93 -16.72 6.46 19.60
N ALA A 94 -16.29 7.49 20.33
CA ALA A 94 -17.18 8.55 20.81
C ALA A 94 -17.53 9.56 19.70
N GLU A 95 -16.60 9.85 18.79
CA GLU A 95 -16.78 10.84 17.73
C GLU A 95 -17.53 10.28 16.52
N PHE A 96 -17.29 9.02 16.14
CA PHE A 96 -17.87 8.41 14.93
C PHE A 96 -18.83 7.26 15.25
N LYS A 97 -19.87 7.11 14.44
CA LYS A 97 -20.81 5.98 14.53
C LYS A 97 -20.23 4.74 13.83
N LEU A 98 -19.34 4.03 14.51
CA LEU A 98 -18.61 2.86 13.99
C LEU A 98 -19.46 1.57 14.04
N THR A 99 -20.55 1.52 13.28
CA THR A 99 -21.52 0.41 13.30
C THR A 99 -21.49 -0.48 12.05
N GLN A 100 -20.90 -0.01 10.94
CA GLN A 100 -20.93 -0.77 9.69
C GLN A 100 -19.88 -1.89 9.68
N PRO A 101 -20.21 -3.06 9.09
CA PRO A 101 -19.22 -4.09 8.82
C PRO A 101 -18.23 -3.59 7.76
N GLU A 102 -16.99 -4.05 7.85
CA GLU A 102 -16.02 -3.80 6.78
C GLU A 102 -16.46 -4.50 5.49
N THR A 103 -16.51 -3.74 4.39
CA THR A 103 -16.88 -4.26 3.08
C THR A 103 -15.71 -4.14 2.12
N VAL A 104 -15.45 -5.20 1.37
CA VAL A 104 -14.46 -5.16 0.29
C VAL A 104 -15.09 -4.38 -0.86
N HIS A 105 -14.49 -3.24 -1.22
CA HIS A 105 -14.93 -2.51 -2.38
C HIS A 105 -14.67 -3.33 -3.65
N VAL A 106 -15.74 -3.76 -4.30
CA VAL A 106 -15.66 -4.42 -5.60
C VAL A 106 -15.61 -3.34 -6.66
N ARG A 107 -14.50 -3.28 -7.40
CA ARG A 107 -14.36 -2.36 -8.53
C ARG A 107 -15.48 -2.63 -9.53
N SER A 108 -16.39 -1.66 -9.66
CA SER A 108 -17.42 -1.72 -10.69
C SER A 108 -16.88 -1.19 -12.02
N ASP A 109 -17.24 -1.84 -13.12
CA ASP A 109 -16.99 -1.35 -14.47
C ASP A 109 -17.95 -0.23 -14.90
N ASP A 110 -18.98 0.03 -14.09
CA ASP A 110 -20.05 0.98 -14.38
C ASP A 110 -19.59 2.44 -14.33
N PHE A 111 -18.41 2.70 -13.75
CA PHE A 111 -17.83 4.03 -13.65
C PHE A 111 -16.36 4.00 -14.07
N ARG A 112 -16.09 4.51 -15.27
CA ARG A 112 -14.73 4.69 -15.80
C ARG A 112 -14.55 6.15 -16.20
N LEU A 113 -13.56 6.80 -15.60
CA LEU A 113 -13.18 8.16 -15.98
C LEU A 113 -12.27 8.10 -17.21
N ARG A 114 -12.65 8.81 -18.28
CA ARG A 114 -11.74 9.06 -19.41
C ARG A 114 -11.00 10.37 -19.20
N LYS A 115 -9.70 10.39 -19.49
CA LYS A 115 -8.84 11.56 -19.36
C LYS A 115 -8.26 11.95 -20.72
N TYR A 116 -8.39 13.21 -21.10
CA TYR A 116 -7.71 13.74 -22.27
C TYR A 116 -6.22 13.95 -22.00
N LEU A 117 -5.36 13.61 -22.96
CA LEU A 117 -3.91 13.82 -22.90
C LEU A 117 -3.50 15.01 -23.80
N PRO A 118 -3.16 16.17 -23.20
CA PRO A 118 -2.84 17.37 -23.95
C PRO A 118 -1.65 17.23 -24.91
N LEU A 119 -1.60 18.00 -25.99
CA LEU A 119 -0.48 18.08 -26.93
C LEU A 119 0.81 18.47 -26.23
N SER A 120 0.76 19.40 -25.28
CA SER A 120 1.95 19.75 -24.49
C SER A 120 2.45 18.60 -23.61
N TYR A 121 1.57 17.68 -23.18
CA TYR A 121 1.97 16.43 -22.52
C TYR A 121 2.59 15.47 -23.52
N ARG A 122 1.94 15.28 -24.68
CA ARG A 122 2.44 14.41 -25.75
C ARG A 122 3.82 14.86 -26.29
N ARG A 123 4.11 16.16 -26.26
CA ARG A 123 5.39 16.73 -26.70
C ARG A 123 6.47 16.79 -25.61
N SER A 124 6.13 16.56 -24.34
CA SER A 124 7.11 16.70 -23.23
C SER A 124 8.00 15.46 -23.04
N HIS A 125 7.66 14.34 -23.68
CA HIS A 125 8.44 13.11 -23.64
C HIS A 125 8.28 12.33 -24.93
N GLY A 126 8.93 11.17 -25.06
CA GLY A 126 8.76 10.24 -26.19
C GLY A 126 7.39 9.56 -26.22
N PHE A 127 6.32 10.34 -26.34
CA PHE A 127 4.95 9.84 -26.43
C PHE A 127 4.71 9.19 -27.80
N VAL A 128 4.24 7.95 -27.80
CA VAL A 128 3.88 7.22 -29.02
C VAL A 128 2.37 7.07 -29.11
N ALA A 129 1.76 6.50 -28.07
CA ALA A 129 0.33 6.28 -27.97
C ALA A 129 -0.10 6.19 -26.49
N PRO A 130 -1.38 6.41 -26.18
CA PRO A 130 -1.91 6.15 -24.85
C PRO A 130 -1.76 4.67 -24.45
N LYS A 131 -1.32 4.40 -23.21
CA LYS A 131 -1.20 3.02 -22.67
C LYS A 131 -2.52 2.41 -22.18
N THR A 132 -3.60 3.19 -22.16
CA THR A 132 -4.90 2.78 -21.64
C THR A 132 -6.02 3.28 -22.55
N PRO A 133 -7.10 2.50 -22.77
CA PRO A 133 -8.26 2.95 -23.53
C PRO A 133 -9.04 4.08 -22.83
N LEU A 134 -8.69 4.39 -21.58
CA LEU A 134 -9.27 5.51 -20.83
C LEU A 134 -8.58 6.84 -21.10
N ALA A 135 -7.54 6.86 -21.93
CA ALA A 135 -6.85 8.07 -22.32
C ALA A 135 -7.16 8.43 -23.78
N SER A 136 -7.74 9.62 -23.97
CA SER A 136 -8.10 10.15 -25.29
C SER A 136 -7.09 11.20 -25.75
N ILE A 137 -6.83 11.26 -27.05
CA ILE A 137 -5.89 12.22 -27.68
C ILE A 137 -6.51 13.02 -28.83
N ASP A 138 -7.78 12.74 -29.13
CA ASP A 138 -8.54 13.23 -30.27
C ASP A 138 -9.88 13.85 -29.81
N ASP A 139 -10.67 14.27 -30.79
CA ASP A 139 -11.96 14.93 -30.58
C ASP A 139 -13.03 14.02 -29.97
N THR A 140 -12.75 12.72 -29.77
CA THR A 140 -13.69 11.81 -29.08
C THR A 140 -13.98 12.31 -27.66
N TYR A 141 -12.98 12.90 -26.99
CA TYR A 141 -13.18 13.49 -25.67
C TYR A 141 -14.11 14.69 -25.72
N HIS A 142 -13.95 15.56 -26.72
CA HIS A 142 -14.83 16.72 -26.92
C HIS A 142 -16.27 16.33 -27.23
N CYS A 143 -16.43 15.30 -28.08
CA CYS A 143 -17.73 14.73 -28.37
C CYS A 143 -18.40 14.21 -27.09
N LEU A 144 -17.66 13.51 -26.23
CA LEU A 144 -18.16 12.98 -24.95
C LEU A 144 -18.58 14.08 -23.97
N LEU A 145 -17.89 15.21 -23.92
CA LEU A 145 -18.28 16.35 -23.08
C LEU A 145 -19.58 17.02 -23.53
N LYS A 146 -19.88 16.95 -24.83
CA LYS A 146 -21.10 17.53 -25.43
C LYS A 146 -22.28 16.56 -25.46
N CYS A 147 -22.05 15.27 -25.24
CA CYS A 147 -23.12 14.30 -25.10
C CYS A 147 -24.02 14.67 -23.90
N PRO A 148 -25.35 14.53 -24.03
CA PRO A 148 -26.24 14.71 -22.89
C PRO A 148 -25.80 13.76 -21.76
N PRO A 149 -25.76 14.24 -20.51
CA PRO A 149 -25.33 13.40 -19.41
C PRO A 149 -26.26 12.19 -19.30
N PRO A 150 -25.74 11.02 -18.91
CA PRO A 150 -26.61 9.90 -18.55
C PRO A 150 -27.55 10.34 -17.42
N PRO A 151 -28.74 9.73 -17.31
CA PRO A 151 -29.68 10.05 -16.25
C PRO A 151 -28.97 9.98 -14.90
N ALA A 152 -29.23 10.98 -14.04
CA ALA A 152 -28.65 11.05 -12.72
C ALA A 152 -28.90 9.74 -11.98
N ARG A 153 -27.83 9.10 -11.51
CA ARG A 153 -27.98 7.96 -10.61
C ARG A 153 -28.57 8.48 -9.30
N PRO A 154 -29.49 7.73 -8.66
CA PRO A 154 -29.95 8.09 -7.34
C PRO A 154 -28.74 8.24 -6.43
N THR A 155 -28.60 9.39 -5.79
CA THR A 155 -27.60 9.60 -4.76
C THR A 155 -27.90 8.59 -3.65
N PRO A 156 -26.93 7.74 -3.25
CA PRO A 156 -27.13 6.91 -2.08
C PRO A 156 -27.49 7.79 -0.88
N PRO A 157 -28.37 7.32 0.03
CA PRO A 157 -28.74 8.11 1.20
C PRO A 157 -27.50 8.48 1.99
N GLU A 158 -27.42 9.74 2.42
CA GLU A 158 -26.37 10.19 3.32
C GLU A 158 -26.53 9.45 4.65
N THR A 159 -25.50 8.70 5.04
CA THR A 159 -25.39 8.05 6.35
C THR A 159 -24.13 8.53 7.03
N ASP A 160 -24.21 8.74 8.35
CA ASP A 160 -23.08 9.06 9.20
C ASP A 160 -22.47 7.81 9.86
N GLU A 161 -22.98 6.64 9.52
CA GLU A 161 -22.42 5.36 9.94
C GLU A 161 -21.17 5.02 9.13
N MET A 162 -20.15 4.54 9.82
CA MET A 162 -18.87 4.16 9.25
C MET A 162 -18.42 2.80 9.80
N SER A 163 -17.51 2.16 9.08
CA SER A 163 -16.79 0.98 9.54
C SER A 163 -15.52 1.37 10.32
N TRP A 164 -14.98 0.44 11.11
CA TRP A 164 -13.70 0.64 11.78
C TRP A 164 -12.55 0.91 10.81
N GLY A 165 -12.52 0.22 9.66
CA GLY A 165 -11.57 0.49 8.58
C GLY A 165 -11.59 1.95 8.08
N GLU A 166 -12.77 2.54 7.94
CA GLU A 166 -12.90 3.96 7.58
C GLU A 166 -12.48 4.90 8.72
N GLY A 167 -12.76 4.53 9.97
CA GLY A 167 -12.24 5.22 11.15
C GLY A 167 -10.69 5.23 11.18
N PHE A 168 -10.05 4.09 10.90
CA PHE A 168 -8.60 4.03 10.78
C PHE A 168 -8.08 4.88 9.63
N ALA A 169 -8.80 4.95 8.50
CA ALA A 169 -8.44 5.83 7.39
C ALA A 169 -8.46 7.32 7.80
N VAL A 170 -9.35 7.74 8.70
CA VAL A 170 -9.34 9.10 9.27
C VAL A 170 -8.06 9.33 10.09
N LEU A 171 -7.68 8.39 10.95
CA LEU A 171 -6.44 8.49 11.74
C LEU A 171 -5.19 8.57 10.84
N LEU A 172 -5.16 7.78 9.75
CA LEU A 172 -4.04 7.74 8.80
C LEU A 172 -3.83 9.05 8.03
N ARG A 173 -4.83 9.92 7.94
CA ARG A 173 -4.65 11.28 7.39
C ARG A 173 -3.72 12.15 8.24
N GLN A 174 -3.53 11.80 9.52
CA GLN A 174 -2.65 12.49 10.44
C GLN A 174 -1.60 11.50 10.98
N PRO A 175 -0.43 11.36 10.32
CA PRO A 175 0.56 10.35 10.67
C PRO A 175 1.00 10.32 12.15
N PRO A 176 1.15 11.46 12.87
CA PRO A 176 1.44 11.42 14.30
C PRO A 176 0.35 10.73 15.13
N VAL A 177 -0.92 10.94 14.79
CA VAL A 177 -2.06 10.30 15.48
C VAL A 177 -2.10 8.81 15.17
N ALA A 178 -1.87 8.42 13.90
CA ALA A 178 -1.78 7.01 13.53
C ALA A 178 -0.62 6.27 14.23
N ARG A 179 0.52 6.94 14.47
CA ARG A 179 1.61 6.39 15.27
C ARG A 179 1.21 6.23 16.74
N ALA A 180 0.56 7.24 17.31
CA ALA A 180 0.06 7.17 18.69
C ALA A 180 -1.05 6.12 18.87
N ALA A 181 -1.82 5.81 17.83
CA ALA A 181 -2.79 4.72 17.81
C ALA A 181 -2.15 3.32 17.62
N GLY A 182 -0.84 3.24 17.35
CA GLY A 182 -0.16 1.97 17.06
C GLY A 182 -0.52 1.38 15.71
N LEU A 183 -0.98 2.20 14.76
CA LEU A 183 -1.22 1.77 13.38
C LEU A 183 0.07 1.88 12.57
N ILE A 184 0.87 2.93 12.78
CA ILE A 184 2.16 3.12 12.10
C ILE A 184 3.31 2.92 13.10
N HIS A 185 4.23 2.01 12.78
CA HIS A 185 5.48 1.81 13.52
C HIS A 185 6.67 2.06 12.61
N THR A 186 7.64 2.84 13.08
CA THR A 186 8.91 3.02 12.36
C THR A 186 9.93 2.04 12.91
N VAL A 187 10.49 1.21 12.03
CA VAL A 187 11.44 0.16 12.38
C VAL A 187 12.68 0.27 11.49
N THR A 188 13.79 -0.26 11.99
CA THR A 188 15.05 -0.33 11.27
C THR A 188 15.41 -1.78 11.01
N ILE A 189 15.70 -2.12 9.76
CA ILE A 189 16.11 -3.45 9.33
C ILE A 189 17.53 -3.38 8.83
N ASP A 190 18.37 -4.27 9.34
CA ASP A 190 19.77 -4.37 8.91
C ASP A 190 19.82 -5.36 7.74
N LEU A 191 20.32 -4.92 6.59
CA LEU A 191 20.47 -5.82 5.44
C LEU A 191 21.76 -6.65 5.59
N PRO A 192 21.73 -7.94 5.23
CA PRO A 192 22.93 -8.77 5.24
C PRO A 192 24.04 -8.12 4.41
N GLU A 193 25.28 -8.29 4.86
CA GLU A 193 26.43 -7.70 4.18
C GLU A 193 26.63 -8.40 2.82
N PRO A 194 26.54 -7.69 1.69
CA PRO A 194 26.92 -8.26 0.41
C PRO A 194 28.44 -8.53 0.39
N ALA A 195 28.92 -9.34 -0.55
CA ALA A 195 30.36 -9.52 -0.73
C ALA A 195 31.08 -8.16 -0.86
N PRO A 196 32.34 -8.02 -0.37
CA PRO A 196 33.05 -6.74 -0.35
C PRO A 196 33.01 -6.01 -1.70
N GLY A 197 32.53 -4.76 -1.70
CA GLY A 197 32.41 -3.92 -2.89
C GLY A 197 31.18 -4.19 -3.77
N GLN A 198 30.24 -5.04 -3.35
CA GLN A 198 28.99 -5.27 -4.08
C GLN A 198 27.81 -4.52 -3.46
N ALA A 199 26.93 -4.03 -4.31
CA ALA A 199 25.62 -3.53 -3.91
C ALA A 199 24.71 -4.69 -3.52
N HIS A 200 23.76 -4.46 -2.60
CA HIS A 200 22.69 -5.42 -2.35
C HIS A 200 21.87 -5.60 -3.64
N PRO A 201 21.62 -6.85 -4.10
CA PRO A 201 20.98 -7.10 -5.40
C PRO A 201 19.54 -6.57 -5.49
N GLY A 202 18.90 -6.34 -4.34
CA GLY A 202 17.49 -5.99 -4.23
C GLY A 202 16.64 -7.24 -4.04
N GLY A 203 15.33 -7.12 -4.20
CA GLY A 203 14.39 -8.23 -4.05
C GLY A 203 13.13 -7.82 -3.31
N TRP A 204 12.80 -8.49 -2.21
CA TRP A 204 11.57 -8.26 -1.46
C TRP A 204 11.82 -8.18 0.05
N LEU A 205 11.09 -7.27 0.70
CA LEU A 205 10.99 -7.21 2.14
C LEU A 205 9.53 -7.39 2.56
N PHE A 206 9.29 -8.30 3.49
CA PHE A 206 7.99 -8.47 4.10
C PHE A 206 8.12 -8.89 5.57
N PHE A 207 7.01 -8.83 6.28
CA PHE A 207 6.96 -9.14 7.71
C PHE A 207 5.91 -10.22 7.94
N SER A 208 6.24 -11.20 8.78
CA SER A 208 5.27 -12.15 9.32
C SER A 208 5.19 -12.02 10.83
N LEU A 209 4.19 -12.65 11.43
CA LEU A 209 4.15 -12.81 12.88
C LEU A 209 5.27 -13.77 13.30
N ALA A 210 6.01 -13.43 14.35
CA ALA A 210 7.11 -14.25 14.85
C ALA A 210 6.61 -15.41 15.72
N ALA A 211 7.46 -16.41 15.95
CA ALA A 211 7.17 -17.45 16.93
C ALA A 211 7.00 -16.83 18.35
N GLY A 212 6.02 -17.34 19.10
CA GLY A 212 5.72 -16.85 20.46
C GLY A 212 4.99 -15.51 20.53
N HIS A 213 4.49 -14.98 19.41
CA HIS A 213 3.61 -13.81 19.43
C HIS A 213 2.24 -14.13 20.05
N PRO A 214 1.50 -13.14 20.59
CA PRO A 214 0.22 -13.37 21.26
C PRO A 214 -0.88 -14.00 20.39
N PHE A 215 -0.83 -13.81 19.08
CA PHE A 215 -1.79 -14.36 18.10
C PHE A 215 -1.33 -15.68 17.44
N ALA A 216 -0.32 -16.34 18.02
CA ALA A 216 0.30 -17.52 17.40
C ALA A 216 -0.66 -18.68 17.22
N ALA A 217 -1.59 -18.87 18.15
CA ALA A 217 -2.58 -19.92 18.05
C ALA A 217 -3.57 -19.63 16.90
N GLU A 218 -4.03 -18.39 16.78
CA GLU A 218 -4.97 -17.95 15.75
C GLU A 218 -4.35 -18.01 14.36
N ALA A 219 -3.13 -17.50 14.21
CA ALA A 219 -2.40 -17.54 12.94
C ALA A 219 -2.01 -18.97 12.51
N ALA A 220 -1.77 -19.88 13.46
CA ALA A 220 -1.52 -21.29 13.16
C ALA A 220 -2.80 -22.05 12.77
N ALA A 221 -3.95 -21.68 13.36
CA ALA A 221 -5.24 -22.28 13.05
C ALA A 221 -5.79 -21.83 11.69
N ASP A 222 -5.50 -20.59 11.27
CA ASP A 222 -5.91 -20.03 9.98
C ASP A 222 -4.76 -19.29 9.30
N PRO A 223 -4.12 -19.88 8.27
CA PRO A 223 -3.08 -19.21 7.48
C PRO A 223 -3.53 -17.90 6.81
N GLY A 224 -4.84 -17.71 6.63
CA GLY A 224 -5.43 -16.47 6.11
C GLY A 224 -5.73 -15.42 7.18
N TRP A 225 -5.42 -15.68 8.45
CA TRP A 225 -5.72 -14.78 9.57
C TRP A 225 -5.00 -13.43 9.41
N ALA A 226 -3.74 -13.43 8.99
CA ALA A 226 -2.99 -12.22 8.67
C ALA A 226 -2.82 -12.07 7.15
N LYS A 227 -3.16 -10.89 6.63
CA LYS A 227 -2.87 -10.50 5.25
C LYS A 227 -1.51 -9.82 5.21
N LEU A 228 -0.55 -10.49 4.61
CA LEU A 228 0.82 -10.03 4.52
C LEU A 228 1.10 -9.39 3.16
N TYR A 229 1.81 -8.27 3.16
CA TYR A 229 2.28 -7.63 1.94
C TYR A 229 3.80 -7.48 1.95
N ALA A 230 4.38 -7.61 0.78
CA ALA A 230 5.77 -7.36 0.49
C ALA A 230 5.94 -6.03 -0.24
N THR A 231 7.02 -5.35 0.10
CA THR A 231 7.54 -4.23 -0.68
C THR A 231 8.75 -4.67 -1.50
N ARG A 232 8.90 -4.10 -2.70
CA ARG A 232 10.05 -4.35 -3.55
C ARG A 232 11.25 -3.58 -3.00
N LEU A 233 12.33 -4.29 -2.70
CA LEU A 233 13.61 -3.71 -2.32
C LEU A 233 14.40 -3.39 -3.60
N PRO A 234 14.71 -2.11 -3.88
CA PRO A 234 15.56 -1.78 -5.02
C PRO A 234 17.00 -2.26 -4.79
N ARG A 235 17.83 -2.17 -5.82
CA ARG A 235 19.28 -2.35 -5.67
C ARG A 235 19.84 -1.22 -4.81
N LEU A 236 20.59 -1.57 -3.76
CA LEU A 236 21.10 -0.61 -2.79
C LEU A 236 22.63 -0.61 -2.75
N ASP A 237 23.22 0.55 -3.02
CA ASP A 237 24.66 0.75 -2.92
C ASP A 237 25.05 1.11 -1.46
N ARG A 238 26.16 0.57 -0.98
CA ARG A 238 26.72 0.86 0.35
C ARG A 238 27.56 2.14 0.38
N ALA A 239 27.80 2.77 -0.77
CA ALA A 239 28.53 4.03 -0.84
C ALA A 239 27.64 5.27 -0.61
N GLU A 240 26.36 5.23 -0.99
CA GLU A 240 25.51 6.42 -1.06
C GLU A 240 24.17 6.23 -0.35
N PRO A 241 23.88 7.01 0.72
CA PRO A 241 22.56 7.02 1.32
C PRO A 241 21.55 7.66 0.35
N ARG A 242 20.35 7.10 0.26
CA ARG A 242 19.28 7.61 -0.61
C ARG A 242 17.88 7.40 -0.02
N PRO A 243 16.89 8.23 -0.40
CA PRO A 243 15.50 7.88 -0.18
C PRO A 243 15.15 6.62 -0.97
N VAL A 244 14.27 5.82 -0.38
CA VAL A 244 13.68 4.63 -1.00
C VAL A 244 12.17 4.67 -0.76
N PHE A 245 11.42 4.19 -1.73
CA PHE A 245 9.97 4.32 -1.72
C PHE A 245 9.30 3.03 -2.15
N THR A 246 8.15 2.76 -1.53
CA THR A 246 7.28 1.65 -1.89
C THR A 246 6.19 2.13 -2.82
N ALA A 247 6.40 1.98 -4.13
CA ALA A 247 5.41 2.36 -5.13
C ALA A 247 4.17 1.46 -5.14
N THR A 248 4.36 0.16 -4.89
CA THR A 248 3.27 -0.81 -4.85
C THR A 248 3.59 -1.91 -3.85
N LEU A 249 2.56 -2.38 -3.16
CA LEU A 249 2.61 -3.51 -2.25
C LEU A 249 2.06 -4.76 -2.94
N PHE A 250 2.77 -5.87 -2.77
CA PHE A 250 2.42 -7.15 -3.37
C PHE A 250 1.97 -8.11 -2.29
N PRO A 251 0.87 -8.85 -2.45
CA PRO A 251 0.45 -9.83 -1.47
C PRO A 251 1.50 -10.95 -1.37
N VAL A 252 1.84 -11.36 -0.15
CA VAL A 252 2.71 -12.52 0.10
C VAL A 252 1.85 -13.77 0.01
N ALA A 253 2.25 -14.70 -0.85
CA ALA A 253 1.55 -15.98 -0.99
C ALA A 253 2.07 -17.00 0.03
N ALA A 254 1.26 -18.00 0.39
CA ALA A 254 1.71 -19.09 1.25
C ALA A 254 2.83 -19.91 0.56
N ASP A 255 2.64 -20.22 -0.72
CA ASP A 255 3.55 -21.03 -1.53
C ASP A 255 3.52 -20.59 -3.01
N ALA A 256 4.32 -21.27 -3.85
CA ALA A 256 4.41 -20.99 -5.28
C ALA A 256 3.08 -21.22 -6.06
N ALA A 257 2.23 -22.15 -5.61
CA ALA A 257 0.94 -22.41 -6.26
C ALA A 257 -0.06 -21.29 -5.97
N ALA A 258 -0.11 -20.80 -4.73
CA ALA A 258 -0.87 -19.63 -4.35
C ALA A 258 -0.35 -18.36 -5.03
N ALA A 259 0.97 -18.22 -5.21
CA ALA A 259 1.59 -17.11 -5.92
C ALA A 259 1.14 -17.05 -7.40
N ALA A 260 1.04 -18.21 -8.07
CA ALA A 260 0.55 -18.29 -9.44
C ALA A 260 -0.92 -17.83 -9.58
N GLY A 261 -1.71 -17.92 -8.49
CA GLY A 261 -3.10 -17.45 -8.44
C GLY A 261 -3.28 -15.94 -8.29
N LEU A 262 -2.21 -15.16 -8.06
CA LEU A 262 -2.28 -13.71 -7.87
C LEU A 262 -2.56 -12.91 -9.16
N GLY A 263 -2.52 -13.57 -10.32
CA GLY A 263 -2.76 -12.96 -11.62
C GLY A 263 -1.50 -12.36 -12.28
N PRO A 264 -1.65 -11.65 -13.41
CA PRO A 264 -0.51 -11.15 -14.18
C PRO A 264 0.12 -9.93 -13.49
N LEU A 265 1.29 -10.14 -12.87
CA LEU A 265 2.06 -9.08 -12.20
C LEU A 265 3.12 -8.43 -13.11
N ASP A 266 3.26 -8.93 -14.34
CA ASP A 266 4.31 -8.51 -15.30
C ASP A 266 4.29 -7.03 -15.64
N GLN A 267 3.12 -6.38 -15.61
CA GLN A 267 3.00 -4.95 -15.86
C GLN A 267 3.34 -4.10 -14.64
N VAL A 268 3.08 -4.62 -13.44
CA VAL A 268 3.22 -3.90 -12.17
C VAL A 268 4.67 -3.96 -11.67
N PHE A 269 5.40 -5.05 -11.94
CA PHE A 269 6.81 -5.17 -11.52
C PHE A 269 7.73 -4.10 -12.12
N PRO A 270 7.71 -3.82 -13.44
CA PRO A 270 8.53 -2.75 -14.01
C PRO A 270 8.15 -1.38 -13.44
N GLU A 271 6.87 -1.13 -13.19
CA GLU A 271 6.41 0.12 -12.60
C GLU A 271 6.95 0.29 -11.17
N ALA A 272 6.82 -0.74 -10.33
CA ALA A 272 7.37 -0.74 -8.99
C ALA A 272 8.91 -0.57 -8.97
N ALA A 273 9.61 -1.08 -9.98
CA ALA A 273 11.06 -0.92 -10.11
C ALA A 273 11.48 0.50 -10.54
N VAL A 274 10.68 1.20 -11.34
CA VAL A 274 10.99 2.55 -11.84
C VAL A 274 10.77 3.64 -10.78
N PHE A 275 9.79 3.47 -9.90
CA PHE A 275 9.40 4.46 -8.89
C PHE A 275 10.00 4.18 -7.50
N ASP A 276 11.21 3.63 -7.45
CA ASP A 276 11.90 3.21 -6.22
C ASP A 276 12.40 4.36 -5.32
N ASP A 277 12.45 5.60 -5.83
CA ASP A 277 12.88 6.81 -5.14
C ASP A 277 11.73 7.71 -4.69
N GLY A 278 10.49 7.36 -5.04
CA GLY A 278 9.29 8.12 -4.68
C GLY A 278 9.08 9.41 -5.48
N PHE A 279 9.90 9.66 -6.51
CA PHE A 279 9.73 10.81 -7.38
C PHE A 279 9.00 10.45 -8.68
N ALA A 280 7.98 11.24 -9.01
CA ALA A 280 7.29 11.15 -10.29
C ALA A 280 8.27 11.48 -11.43
N LYS A 281 8.47 10.54 -12.36
CA LYS A 281 9.41 10.70 -13.48
C LYS A 281 8.92 11.64 -14.57
N ILE A 282 7.60 11.87 -14.66
CA ILE A 282 6.98 12.81 -15.60
C ILE A 282 5.91 13.59 -14.85
N VAL A 283 6.16 14.89 -14.62
CA VAL A 283 5.17 15.83 -14.09
C VAL A 283 4.81 16.81 -15.20
N HIS A 284 3.54 16.86 -15.56
CA HIS A 284 3.02 17.82 -16.51
C HIS A 284 1.98 18.70 -15.85
N ALA A 285 2.31 19.97 -15.74
CA ALA A 285 1.39 21.02 -15.34
C ALA A 285 1.12 21.90 -16.56
N ARG A 286 -0.11 21.87 -17.06
CA ARG A 286 -0.60 22.79 -18.09
C ARG A 286 -1.68 23.66 -17.48
N GLN A 287 -1.54 24.97 -17.63
CA GLN A 287 -2.65 25.89 -17.42
C GLN A 287 -3.48 25.95 -18.71
N PRO A 288 -4.81 25.77 -18.65
CA PRO A 288 -5.69 26.03 -19.78
C PRO A 288 -5.53 27.48 -20.25
N ILE A 289 -5.30 27.67 -21.54
CA ILE A 289 -5.20 29.00 -22.16
C ILE A 289 -6.61 29.52 -22.52
N HIS A 290 -7.54 28.59 -22.73
CA HIS A 290 -8.93 28.86 -23.06
C HIS A 290 -9.86 28.32 -21.96
N ALA A 291 -11.08 28.86 -21.91
CA ALA A 291 -12.14 28.31 -21.06
C ALA A 291 -12.45 26.84 -21.41
N ASP A 292 -12.26 26.46 -22.68
CA ASP A 292 -12.20 25.06 -23.10
C ASP A 292 -10.79 24.51 -22.87
N GLY A 293 -10.63 23.67 -21.84
CA GLY A 293 -9.34 23.04 -21.49
C GLY A 293 -8.81 22.07 -22.55
N SER A 294 -9.65 21.64 -23.50
CA SER A 294 -9.27 20.77 -24.62
C SER A 294 -8.79 21.54 -25.85
N ALA A 295 -9.01 22.86 -25.92
CA ALA A 295 -8.48 23.70 -26.98
C ALA A 295 -6.97 23.92 -26.77
N GLU A 296 -6.15 23.45 -27.71
CA GLU A 296 -4.68 23.36 -27.54
C GLU A 296 -3.89 24.39 -28.35
N ASP A 297 -4.53 25.03 -29.34
CA ASP A 297 -3.92 26.01 -30.23
C ASP A 297 -4.52 27.41 -30.05
N ALA A 298 -3.68 28.43 -30.25
CA ALA A 298 -4.08 29.84 -30.33
C ALA A 298 -4.13 30.28 -31.81
N ALA A 299 -4.84 29.54 -32.67
CA ALA A 299 -5.20 29.98 -34.02
C ALA A 299 -6.08 28.93 -34.72
N GLY A 300 -7.39 29.14 -34.72
CA GLY A 300 -8.16 28.93 -35.94
C GLY A 300 -8.27 30.31 -36.61
N GLY A 301 -7.89 30.41 -37.88
CA GLY A 301 -8.09 31.63 -38.67
C GLY A 301 -9.56 32.00 -38.79
#